data_AF-A0A5Y6EZA6-F1
#
_entry.id   AF-A0A5Y6EZA6-F1
#
_cell.length_a   1.000
_cell.length_b   1.000
_cell.length_c   1.000
_cell.angle_alpha   90.00
_cell.angle_beta   90.00
_cell.angle_gamma   90.00
#
_symmetry.space_group_name_H-M   'P 1'
#
loop_
_entity.id
_entity.type
_entity.pdbx_description
1 polymer ?
#
loop_
_entity_poly.entity_id
_entity_poly.type
_entity_poly.pdbx_seq_one_letter_code
_entity_poly.pdbx_strand_id
1 'polypeptide(L)'
;MQSPPRVTTSSRWPALTSTGQRPSIPALARTGTAPTLRQALAKIVPSGWTIHYDMGLKPEVRRPLTWQGNDQWPYVLNRLLAQEKMRAEINWTTQKVSVSQAGTSGVPAVSSPAAKVKTTPGKSTGKNPFTGSGGKTSTVPVASHVSGVKPPAVRPVSWQASVGSTLKDTLLEWTTREKCTAGGTWKLAWNTTVNYRIDAPLAFTGSFRSAINDLFILYGTASTPLYAATQSAQCVLLVDDKEPR
;
A
#
# COMPACT_ATOMS: atom_id res chain seq x y z
N MET A 1 4.23 22.13 28.88
CA MET A 1 4.48 20.70 28.67
C MET A 1 4.07 20.35 27.25
N GLN A 2 5.01 20.31 26.30
CA GLN A 2 4.71 20.00 24.90
C GLN A 2 4.94 18.50 24.66
N SER A 3 3.91 17.77 24.25
CA SER A 3 4.04 16.33 23.94
C SER A 3 4.97 16.13 22.72
N PRO A 4 5.88 15.15 22.74
CA PRO A 4 6.74 14.87 21.59
C PRO A 4 5.92 14.34 20.39
N PRO A 5 6.37 14.57 19.14
CA PRO A 5 5.73 13.99 17.97
C PRO A 5 5.78 12.46 18.07
N ARG A 6 4.62 11.82 17.94
CA ARG A 6 4.49 10.37 18.13
C ARG A 6 5.13 9.64 16.96
N VAL A 7 6.38 9.20 17.12
CA VAL A 7 7.04 8.28 16.18
C VAL A 7 6.32 6.94 16.25
N THR A 8 5.32 6.76 15.39
CA THR A 8 4.61 5.49 15.27
C THR A 8 5.51 4.49 14.53
N THR A 9 6.30 3.73 15.30
CA THR A 9 6.99 2.52 14.82
C THR A 9 5.94 1.48 14.42
N SER A 10 5.51 1.55 13.16
CA SER A 10 4.61 0.55 12.59
C SER A 10 5.37 -0.78 12.45
N SER A 11 4.92 -1.81 13.18
CA SER A 11 5.54 -3.16 13.19
C SER A 11 5.57 -3.88 11.83
N ARG A 12 5.16 -3.21 10.75
CA ARG A 12 5.23 -3.72 9.37
C ARG A 12 6.55 -3.41 8.65
N TRP A 13 7.36 -2.46 9.15
CA TRP A 13 8.61 -2.03 8.51
C TRP A 13 9.81 -2.11 9.47
N PRO A 14 10.64 -3.18 9.40
CA PRO A 14 11.80 -3.30 10.28
C PRO A 14 12.89 -2.27 9.99
N ALA A 15 12.98 -1.73 8.77
CA ALA A 15 14.02 -0.78 8.35
C ALA A 15 13.50 0.66 8.13
N LEU A 16 12.19 0.91 8.22
CA LEU A 16 11.62 2.25 7.99
C LEU A 16 10.75 2.76 9.14
N THR A 17 10.92 4.05 9.46
CA THR A 17 9.93 4.87 10.17
C THR A 17 9.27 5.84 9.18
N SER A 18 8.06 6.31 9.49
CA SER A 18 7.41 7.32 8.66
C SER A 18 6.61 8.33 9.47
N THR A 19 6.74 9.60 9.10
CA THR A 19 6.10 10.76 9.71
C THR A 19 5.30 11.57 8.66
N GLY A 20 4.23 12.23 9.08
CA GLY A 20 3.33 12.95 8.16
C GLY A 20 2.24 12.08 7.51
N GLN A 21 1.46 12.68 6.60
CA GLN A 21 0.34 12.01 5.93
C GLN A 21 0.82 11.20 4.72
N ARG A 22 0.73 9.87 4.78
CA ARG A 22 1.08 8.98 3.66
C ARG A 22 -0.05 9.00 2.62
N PRO A 23 0.24 9.16 1.31
CA PRO A 23 -0.78 9.01 0.26
C PRO A 23 -1.27 7.56 0.20
N SER A 24 -2.54 7.36 -0.18
CA SER A 24 -3.19 6.04 -0.25
C SER A 24 -2.42 5.05 -1.14
N ILE A 25 -1.90 5.55 -2.27
CA ILE A 25 -1.10 4.79 -3.23
C ILE A 25 0.18 5.59 -3.52
N PRO A 26 1.28 5.35 -2.79
CA PRO A 26 2.61 5.86 -3.14
C PRO A 26 3.09 5.31 -4.49
N ALA A 27 3.90 6.09 -5.21
CA ALA A 27 4.45 5.70 -6.50
C ALA A 27 5.27 4.39 -6.45
N LEU A 28 5.23 3.63 -7.55
CA LEU A 28 6.01 2.40 -7.70
C LEU A 28 7.47 2.71 -8.01
N ALA A 29 8.39 2.01 -7.34
CA ALA A 29 9.80 2.04 -7.74
C ALA A 29 10.06 0.98 -8.82
N ARG A 30 10.90 1.27 -9.82
CA ARG A 30 11.27 0.31 -10.87
C ARG A 30 12.33 -0.67 -10.37
N THR A 31 12.32 -1.90 -10.91
CA THR A 31 13.41 -2.88 -10.70
C THR A 31 14.73 -2.28 -11.19
N GLY A 32 15.82 -2.53 -10.48
CA GLY A 32 17.10 -1.96 -10.86
C GLY A 32 18.29 -2.46 -10.06
N THR A 33 19.45 -2.01 -10.53
CA THR A 33 20.74 -2.18 -9.85
C THR A 33 21.45 -0.83 -9.76
N ALA A 34 22.34 -0.70 -8.78
CA ALA A 34 23.22 0.45 -8.62
C ALA A 34 24.55 0.04 -7.98
N PRO A 35 25.67 0.67 -8.38
CA PRO A 35 26.97 0.45 -7.77
C PRO A 35 27.17 1.19 -6.44
N THR A 36 26.29 2.11 -6.03
CA THR A 36 26.37 2.83 -4.75
C THR A 36 24.99 3.05 -4.14
N LEU A 37 24.94 3.24 -2.81
CA LEU A 37 23.68 3.53 -2.09
C LEU A 37 23.03 4.82 -2.59
N ARG A 38 23.81 5.85 -2.91
CA ARG A 38 23.29 7.10 -3.46
C ARG A 38 22.55 6.87 -4.77
N GLN A 39 23.13 6.08 -5.67
CA GLN A 39 22.52 5.77 -6.96
C GLN A 39 21.31 4.82 -6.82
N ALA A 40 21.30 3.94 -5.82
CA ALA A 40 20.13 3.10 -5.53
C ALA A 40 18.94 3.95 -5.08
N LEU A 41 19.13 4.82 -4.09
CA LEU A 41 18.07 5.65 -3.55
C LEU A 41 17.56 6.67 -4.56
N ALA A 42 18.43 7.23 -5.41
CA ALA A 42 18.02 8.12 -6.51
C ALA A 42 17.13 7.45 -7.57
N LYS A 43 17.15 6.11 -7.68
CA LYS A 43 16.27 5.34 -8.58
C LYS A 43 14.99 4.82 -7.90
N ILE A 44 15.01 4.67 -6.57
CA ILE A 44 13.87 4.15 -5.80
C ILE A 44 12.95 5.29 -5.34
N VAL A 45 13.52 6.34 -4.77
CA VAL A 45 12.74 7.46 -4.22
C VAL A 45 12.20 8.33 -5.37
N PRO A 46 10.94 8.78 -5.35
CA PRO A 46 10.37 9.59 -6.43
C PRO A 46 11.12 10.92 -6.65
N SER A 47 11.12 11.39 -7.89
CA SER A 47 11.69 12.70 -8.26
C SER A 47 11.07 13.83 -7.44
N GLY A 48 11.91 14.80 -7.03
CA GLY A 48 11.50 15.94 -6.20
C GLY A 48 11.68 15.72 -4.69
N TRP A 49 11.87 14.48 -4.24
CA TRP A 49 12.16 14.20 -2.83
C TRP A 49 13.60 14.53 -2.45
N THR A 50 13.79 15.04 -1.23
CA THR A 50 15.12 15.32 -0.67
C THR A 50 15.64 14.10 0.08
N ILE A 51 16.81 13.57 -0.33
CA ILE A 51 17.46 12.43 0.34
C ILE A 51 18.61 12.95 1.20
N HIS A 52 18.57 12.68 2.49
CA HIS A 52 19.58 13.06 3.48
C HIS A 52 20.26 11.82 4.05
N TYR A 53 21.57 11.91 4.30
CA TYR A 53 22.37 10.83 4.87
C TYR A 53 22.98 11.32 6.17
N ASP A 54 22.79 10.57 7.25
CA ASP A 54 23.35 10.86 8.57
C ASP A 54 24.89 10.89 8.57
N MET A 55 25.50 11.58 9.53
CA MET A 55 26.95 11.69 9.63
C MET A 55 27.62 10.32 9.80
N GLY A 56 28.68 10.08 9.03
CA GLY A 56 29.40 8.80 9.02
C GLY A 56 28.87 7.78 8.00
N LEU A 57 27.70 7.99 7.40
CA LEU A 57 27.31 7.21 6.21
C LEU A 57 28.24 7.53 5.04
N LYS A 58 28.68 6.48 4.33
CA LYS A 58 29.47 6.58 3.10
C LYS A 58 28.66 6.10 1.90
N PRO A 59 27.67 6.89 1.41
CA PRO A 59 26.71 6.42 0.41
C PRO A 59 27.30 6.22 -1.00
N GLU A 60 28.56 6.63 -1.22
CA GLU A 60 29.30 6.46 -2.48
C GLU A 60 30.31 5.30 -2.46
N VAL A 61 30.41 4.56 -1.36
CA VAL A 61 31.21 3.32 -1.36
C VAL A 61 30.60 2.35 -2.36
N ARG A 62 31.44 1.82 -3.26
CA ARG A 62 30.99 0.84 -4.25
C ARG A 62 30.49 -0.42 -3.55
N ARG A 63 29.20 -0.69 -3.71
CA ARG A 63 28.48 -1.87 -3.24
C ARG A 63 27.45 -2.22 -4.32
N PRO A 64 27.53 -3.39 -4.95
CA PRO A 64 26.54 -3.78 -5.96
C PRO A 64 25.20 -4.05 -5.27
N LEU A 65 24.30 -3.08 -5.34
CA LEU A 65 22.94 -3.15 -4.80
C LEU A 65 21.97 -3.53 -5.90
N THR A 66 21.07 -4.46 -5.61
CA THR A 66 20.03 -4.94 -6.53
C THR A 66 18.69 -4.97 -5.80
N TRP A 67 17.61 -4.55 -6.47
CA TRP A 67 16.27 -4.59 -5.89
C TRP A 67 15.22 -4.94 -6.94
N GLN A 68 14.23 -5.73 -6.51
CA GLN A 68 13.00 -5.94 -7.26
C GLN A 68 12.05 -4.79 -6.96
N GLY A 69 11.62 -4.11 -8.03
CA GLY A 69 10.64 -3.03 -7.99
C GLY A 69 9.24 -3.53 -8.34
N ASN A 70 8.47 -2.69 -9.02
CA ASN A 70 7.05 -2.90 -9.34
C ASN A 70 6.18 -3.12 -8.08
N ASP A 71 6.54 -2.38 -7.05
CA ASP A 71 5.94 -2.29 -5.73
C ASP A 71 6.18 -0.85 -5.23
N GLN A 72 5.39 -0.38 -4.28
CA GLN A 72 5.49 0.99 -3.79
C GLN A 72 6.91 1.27 -3.27
N TRP A 73 7.47 2.43 -3.63
CA TRP A 73 8.86 2.77 -3.31
C TRP A 73 9.25 2.60 -1.83
N PRO A 74 8.38 2.80 -0.80
CA PRO A 74 8.76 2.56 0.58
C PRO A 74 8.98 1.07 0.89
N TYR A 75 8.23 0.15 0.27
CA TYR A 75 8.46 -1.29 0.48
C TYR A 75 9.76 -1.75 -0.18
N VAL A 76 10.05 -1.23 -1.38
CA VAL A 76 11.32 -1.47 -2.08
C VAL A 76 12.50 -0.92 -1.27
N LEU A 77 12.39 0.31 -0.75
CA LEU A 77 13.40 0.90 0.12
C LEU A 77 13.58 0.13 1.43
N ASN A 78 12.49 -0.30 2.08
CA ASN A 78 12.56 -1.12 3.30
C ASN A 78 13.30 -2.44 3.05
N ARG A 79 13.03 -3.12 1.93
CA ARG A 79 13.73 -4.38 1.58
C ARG A 79 15.22 -4.14 1.37
N LEU A 80 15.59 -3.11 0.60
CA LEU A 80 16.99 -2.77 0.33
C LEU A 80 17.75 -2.40 1.61
N LEU A 81 17.17 -1.56 2.47
CA LEU A 81 17.81 -1.15 3.72
C LEU A 81 17.87 -2.30 4.74
N ALA A 82 16.87 -3.19 4.77
CA ALA A 82 16.90 -4.37 5.64
C ALA A 82 18.01 -5.36 5.26
N GLN A 83 18.27 -5.56 3.96
CA GLN A 83 19.40 -6.36 3.47
C GLN A 83 20.75 -5.79 3.95
N GLU A 84 20.93 -4.48 3.82
CA GLU A 84 22.16 -3.78 4.20
C GLU A 84 22.27 -3.43 5.70
N LYS A 85 21.32 -3.86 6.55
CA LYS A 85 21.23 -3.49 7.98
C LYS A 85 21.29 -1.97 8.22
N MET A 86 20.58 -1.22 7.38
CA MET A 86 20.39 0.23 7.50
C MET A 86 18.94 0.57 7.86
N ARG A 87 18.69 1.83 8.22
CA ARG A 87 17.35 2.36 8.50
C ARG A 87 17.12 3.67 7.76
N ALA A 88 15.87 4.04 7.54
CA ALA A 88 15.51 5.39 7.10
C ALA A 88 14.18 5.88 7.68
N GLU A 89 14.06 7.19 7.83
CA GLU A 89 12.81 7.89 8.13
C GLU A 89 12.26 8.54 6.85
N ILE A 90 10.98 8.31 6.57
CA ILE A 90 10.23 8.98 5.50
C ILE A 90 9.33 10.06 6.11
N ASN A 91 9.63 11.33 5.86
CA ASN A 91 8.72 12.44 6.14
C ASN A 91 7.89 12.75 4.88
N TRP A 92 6.62 12.34 4.90
CA TRP A 92 5.70 12.55 3.78
C TRP A 92 5.30 14.01 3.58
N THR A 93 5.26 14.80 4.66
CA THR A 93 4.84 16.21 4.60
C THR A 93 5.91 17.09 3.96
N THR A 94 7.20 16.82 4.21
CA THR A 94 8.32 17.58 3.64
C THR A 94 9.02 16.88 2.47
N GLN A 95 8.47 15.75 2.00
CA GLN A 95 9.04 14.92 0.94
C GLN A 95 10.53 14.62 1.18
N LYS A 96 10.88 14.25 2.41
CA LYS A 96 12.26 13.99 2.83
C LYS A 96 12.45 12.52 3.23
N VAL A 97 13.55 11.90 2.78
CA VAL A 97 14.02 10.59 3.24
C VAL A 97 15.36 10.79 3.96
N SER A 98 15.44 10.43 5.24
CA SER A 98 16.67 10.51 6.04
C SER A 98 17.19 9.10 6.32
N VAL A 99 18.40 8.76 5.88
CA VAL A 99 19.00 7.42 6.05
C VAL A 99 20.01 7.44 7.20
N SER A 100 20.03 6.38 8.02
CA SER A 100 20.98 6.16 9.12
C SER A 100 21.42 4.68 9.24
N GLN A 101 22.45 4.41 10.04
CA GLN A 101 22.88 3.05 10.36
C GLN A 101 21.91 2.38 11.36
N ALA A 102 21.74 1.06 11.31
CA ALA A 102 20.97 0.34 12.33
C ALA A 102 21.76 0.21 13.64
N GLY A 103 21.83 1.32 14.39
CA GLY A 103 22.49 1.41 15.69
C GLY A 103 22.47 2.84 16.24
N THR A 104 22.64 3.85 15.39
CA THR A 104 22.50 5.27 15.72
C THR A 104 21.06 5.75 15.56
N SER A 105 20.14 5.24 16.39
CA SER A 105 18.85 5.89 16.61
C SER A 105 19.00 7.03 17.63
N GLY A 106 19.88 7.99 17.32
CA GLY A 106 20.22 9.14 18.15
C GLY A 106 19.96 10.45 17.40
N VAL A 107 19.01 11.21 17.91
CA VAL A 107 18.52 12.52 17.44
C VAL A 107 19.61 13.47 16.91
N PRO A 108 19.39 14.10 15.74
CA PRO A 108 19.87 15.45 15.48
C PRO A 108 18.69 16.43 15.30
N ALA A 109 18.34 17.10 16.39
CA ALA A 109 17.58 18.33 16.33
C ALA A 109 18.57 19.46 16.00
N VAL A 110 18.67 19.83 14.72
CA VAL A 110 19.43 21.01 14.28
C VAL A 110 18.54 21.91 13.42
N SER A 111 17.84 22.80 14.11
CA SER A 111 17.80 24.23 13.82
C SER A 111 17.85 24.69 12.35
N SER A 112 16.69 24.94 11.75
CA SER A 112 16.58 26.01 10.75
C SER A 112 16.32 27.36 11.47
N PRO A 113 17.09 28.42 11.20
CA PRO A 113 16.87 29.72 11.83
C PRO A 113 15.65 30.42 11.22
N ALA A 114 14.52 30.39 11.93
CA ALA A 114 13.35 31.18 11.56
C ALA A 114 13.60 32.67 11.84
N ALA A 115 13.53 33.50 10.81
CA ALA A 115 13.59 34.96 10.95
C ALA A 115 12.41 35.47 11.78
N LYS A 116 12.68 36.44 12.65
CA LYS A 116 11.70 37.03 13.58
C LYS A 116 10.70 37.92 12.84
N VAL A 117 9.40 37.75 13.11
CA VAL A 117 8.46 38.88 13.17
C VAL A 117 7.61 38.74 14.44
N LYS A 118 7.57 39.81 15.24
CA LYS A 118 6.72 39.93 16.44
C LYS A 118 5.33 40.40 16.02
N THR A 119 4.28 39.92 16.69
CA THR A 119 3.25 40.78 17.31
C THR A 119 2.51 40.05 18.43
N THR A 120 1.90 40.83 19.32
CA THR A 120 1.52 40.48 20.70
C THR A 120 0.01 40.16 20.85
N PRO A 121 -0.46 39.69 22.04
CA PRO A 121 -1.71 38.93 22.15
C PRO A 121 -2.97 39.78 22.40
N GLY A 122 -4.13 39.21 22.07
CA GLY A 122 -5.46 39.71 22.46
C GLY A 122 -6.36 38.60 22.97
N LYS A 123 -6.87 38.73 24.20
CA LYS A 123 -7.83 37.83 24.85
C LYS A 123 -9.10 38.61 25.16
N SER A 124 -10.26 38.18 24.66
CA SER A 124 -11.57 38.64 25.17
C SER A 124 -12.67 37.59 24.98
N THR A 125 -13.84 37.87 25.55
CA THR A 125 -14.90 36.91 25.89
C THR A 125 -16.25 37.37 25.33
N GLY A 126 -17.10 36.45 24.86
CA GLY A 126 -18.52 36.72 24.51
C GLY A 126 -19.09 35.60 23.61
N LYS A 127 -20.04 34.76 24.06
CA LYS A 127 -21.50 34.97 24.26
C LYS A 127 -22.32 34.98 22.95
N ASN A 128 -23.14 33.94 22.77
CA ASN A 128 -24.24 33.85 21.78
C ASN A 128 -25.28 34.98 21.98
N PRO A 129 -26.03 35.39 20.94
CA PRO A 129 -27.30 34.75 20.57
C PRO A 129 -27.42 34.53 19.02
N PHE A 130 -28.54 34.32 18.30
CA PHE A 130 -29.99 34.31 18.63
C PHE A 130 -30.76 33.30 17.71
N THR A 131 -31.25 32.21 18.31
CA THR A 131 -32.40 31.31 18.00
C THR A 131 -33.28 31.47 16.73
N GLY A 132 -33.82 30.35 16.23
CA GLY A 132 -35.06 30.28 15.42
C GLY A 132 -35.67 28.87 15.45
N SER A 133 -36.91 28.73 15.94
CA SER A 133 -37.48 27.45 16.41
C SER A 133 -38.64 26.88 15.58
N GLY A 134 -38.88 25.57 15.69
CA GLY A 134 -40.14 24.89 15.36
C GLY A 134 -40.03 23.83 14.25
N GLY A 135 -40.67 22.65 14.33
CA GLY A 135 -41.48 22.07 15.41
C GLY A 135 -42.64 21.21 14.89
N LYS A 136 -42.82 20.02 15.49
CA LYS A 136 -44.00 19.11 15.42
C LYS A 136 -44.13 18.15 14.21
N THR A 137 -43.85 16.88 14.50
CA THR A 137 -44.74 15.69 14.35
C THR A 137 -45.92 15.73 13.35
N SER A 138 -46.03 14.68 12.52
CA SER A 138 -47.33 14.08 12.19
C SER A 138 -47.21 12.57 11.92
N THR A 139 -48.34 11.87 12.02
CA THR A 139 -48.51 10.42 12.16
C THR A 139 -48.62 9.62 10.85
N VAL A 140 -48.49 8.30 11.00
CA VAL A 140 -48.73 7.23 10.00
C VAL A 140 -50.10 7.36 9.30
N PRO A 141 -50.26 6.71 8.13
CA PRO A 141 -51.24 5.61 8.11
C PRO A 141 -50.69 4.29 7.55
N VAL A 142 -51.22 3.18 8.07
CA VAL A 142 -51.02 1.83 7.53
C VAL A 142 -51.86 1.63 6.28
N ALA A 143 -51.26 1.05 5.24
CA ALA A 143 -52.00 0.37 4.18
C ALA A 143 -51.21 -0.88 3.75
N SER A 144 -51.67 -2.05 4.20
CA SER A 144 -51.11 -3.34 3.78
C SER A 144 -51.55 -3.66 2.35
N HIS A 145 -50.62 -4.03 1.47
CA HIS A 145 -50.96 -4.73 0.22
C HIS A 145 -49.84 -5.64 -0.28
N VAL A 146 -50.15 -6.94 -0.26
CA VAL A 146 -49.64 -8.06 -1.07
C VAL A 146 -48.12 -8.32 -1.03
N SER A 147 -47.76 -9.43 -0.39
CA SER A 147 -46.44 -10.08 -0.51
C SER A 147 -46.17 -10.56 -1.94
N GLY A 148 -45.58 -9.70 -2.77
CA GLY A 148 -44.83 -10.15 -3.93
C GLY A 148 -43.50 -10.75 -3.47
N VAL A 149 -43.40 -12.08 -3.42
CA VAL A 149 -42.11 -12.77 -3.19
C VAL A 149 -41.22 -12.55 -4.42
N LYS A 150 -40.51 -11.42 -4.44
CA LYS A 150 -39.44 -11.18 -5.41
C LYS A 150 -38.42 -12.31 -5.25
N PRO A 151 -38.09 -13.07 -6.31
CA PRO A 151 -37.03 -14.06 -6.24
C PRO A 151 -35.76 -13.41 -5.68
N PRO A 152 -35.01 -14.06 -4.77
CA PRO A 152 -33.80 -13.49 -4.21
C PRO A 152 -32.88 -13.10 -5.37
N ALA A 153 -32.66 -11.80 -5.54
CA ALA A 153 -31.82 -11.29 -6.62
C ALA A 153 -30.42 -11.90 -6.43
N VAL A 154 -30.04 -12.82 -7.31
CA VAL A 154 -28.76 -13.50 -7.29
C VAL A 154 -27.69 -12.43 -7.47
N ARG A 155 -27.12 -11.96 -6.35
CA ARG A 155 -26.03 -10.99 -6.38
C ARG A 155 -24.86 -11.66 -7.10
N PRO A 156 -24.29 -11.06 -8.16
CA PRO A 156 -23.17 -11.66 -8.85
C PRO A 156 -22.04 -11.89 -7.85
N VAL A 157 -21.39 -13.07 -7.95
CA VAL A 157 -20.27 -13.41 -7.07
C VAL A 157 -19.21 -12.34 -7.21
N SER A 158 -18.82 -11.75 -6.09
CA SER A 158 -17.71 -10.80 -6.02
C SER A 158 -16.44 -11.49 -5.56
N TRP A 159 -15.32 -10.99 -6.09
CA TRP A 159 -13.95 -11.41 -5.82
C TRP A 159 -13.17 -10.17 -5.41
N GLN A 160 -12.63 -10.16 -4.19
CA GLN A 160 -12.02 -8.97 -3.60
C GLN A 160 -10.55 -9.21 -3.25
N ALA A 161 -9.71 -8.21 -3.47
CA ALA A 161 -8.32 -8.19 -3.07
C ALA A 161 -8.12 -7.06 -2.05
N SER A 162 -7.64 -7.39 -0.85
CA SER A 162 -7.49 -6.45 0.26
C SER A 162 -6.19 -5.66 0.16
N VAL A 163 -6.24 -4.35 0.43
CA VAL A 163 -5.04 -3.50 0.47
C VAL A 163 -4.00 -4.08 1.42
N GLY A 164 -2.81 -4.35 0.90
CA GLY A 164 -1.71 -4.92 1.66
C GLY A 164 -1.75 -6.43 1.87
N SER A 165 -2.55 -7.20 1.11
CA SER A 165 -2.20 -8.59 0.77
C SER A 165 -1.17 -8.63 -0.36
N THR A 166 -0.69 -9.83 -0.73
CA THR A 166 -0.01 -10.06 -2.01
C THR A 166 -0.96 -10.71 -3.03
N LEU A 167 -0.61 -10.62 -4.31
CA LEU A 167 -1.33 -11.28 -5.40
C LEU A 167 -1.41 -12.80 -5.18
N LYS A 168 -0.32 -13.41 -4.69
CA LYS A 168 -0.30 -14.83 -4.31
C LYS A 168 -1.28 -15.15 -3.18
N ASP A 169 -1.33 -14.33 -2.12
CA ASP A 169 -2.23 -14.57 -0.98
C ASP A 169 -3.70 -14.47 -1.42
N THR A 170 -4.03 -13.45 -2.21
CA THR A 170 -5.38 -13.25 -2.75
C THR A 170 -5.81 -14.39 -3.67
N LEU A 171 -4.92 -14.88 -4.55
CA LEU A 171 -5.24 -16.03 -5.41
C LEU A 171 -5.32 -17.35 -4.62
N LEU A 172 -4.56 -17.50 -3.54
CA LEU A 172 -4.68 -18.64 -2.63
C LEU A 172 -6.03 -18.64 -1.89
N GLU A 173 -6.49 -17.47 -1.42
CA GLU A 173 -7.83 -17.30 -0.85
C GLU A 173 -8.91 -17.65 -1.89
N TRP A 174 -8.83 -17.08 -3.10
CA TRP A 174 -9.85 -17.30 -4.12
C TRP A 174 -9.91 -18.75 -4.62
N THR A 175 -8.76 -19.42 -4.77
CA THR A 175 -8.71 -20.85 -5.17
C THR A 175 -9.31 -21.78 -4.11
N THR A 176 -9.09 -21.51 -2.81
CA THR A 176 -9.70 -22.33 -1.74
C THR A 176 -11.21 -22.10 -1.60
N ARG A 177 -11.69 -20.89 -1.93
CA ARG A 177 -13.12 -20.55 -1.97
C ARG A 177 -13.87 -21.21 -3.13
N GLU A 178 -13.29 -21.25 -4.33
CA GLU A 178 -13.97 -21.75 -5.52
C GLU A 178 -14.02 -23.28 -5.59
N LYS A 179 -15.18 -23.82 -5.99
CA LYS A 179 -15.32 -25.26 -6.30
C LYS A 179 -14.90 -25.57 -7.73
N CYS A 180 -14.19 -26.67 -7.89
CA CYS A 180 -13.74 -27.14 -9.20
C CYS A 180 -14.80 -28.04 -9.84
N THR A 181 -14.98 -27.93 -11.16
CA THR A 181 -15.94 -28.74 -11.92
C THR A 181 -15.56 -30.23 -11.97
N ALA A 182 -14.27 -30.57 -11.89
CA ALA A 182 -13.80 -31.95 -11.75
C ALA A 182 -13.90 -32.51 -10.31
N GLY A 183 -14.43 -31.72 -9.37
CA GLY A 183 -14.56 -32.06 -7.95
C GLY A 183 -13.50 -31.41 -7.05
N GLY A 184 -13.87 -31.14 -5.80
CA GLY A 184 -12.99 -30.48 -4.82
C GLY A 184 -12.92 -28.96 -4.96
N THR A 185 -11.82 -28.37 -4.50
CA THR A 185 -11.50 -26.93 -4.60
C THR A 185 -10.35 -26.71 -5.56
N TRP A 186 -10.22 -25.50 -6.10
CA TRP A 186 -9.04 -25.13 -6.87
C TRP A 186 -7.78 -25.07 -6.00
N LYS A 187 -6.62 -25.20 -6.64
CA LYS A 187 -5.29 -25.13 -6.04
C LYS A 187 -4.44 -24.12 -6.79
N LEU A 188 -3.61 -23.37 -6.08
CA LEU A 188 -2.65 -22.43 -6.66
C LEU A 188 -1.28 -23.10 -6.86
N ALA A 189 -0.81 -23.17 -8.10
CA ALA A 189 0.59 -23.46 -8.44
C ALA A 189 1.30 -22.14 -8.77
N TRP A 190 2.34 -21.80 -8.00
CA TRP A 190 3.03 -20.52 -8.07
C TRP A 190 4.51 -20.71 -8.41
N ASN A 191 4.86 -20.52 -9.68
CA ASN A 191 6.16 -20.91 -10.23
C ASN A 191 7.18 -19.77 -10.36
N THR A 192 6.77 -18.52 -10.07
CA THR A 192 7.66 -17.34 -10.08
C THR A 192 8.13 -16.94 -8.68
N THR A 193 9.29 -16.26 -8.61
CA THR A 193 9.76 -15.58 -7.40
C THR A 193 9.14 -14.18 -7.20
N VAL A 194 8.56 -13.62 -8.27
CA VAL A 194 7.86 -12.33 -8.23
C VAL A 194 6.53 -12.51 -7.49
N ASN A 195 6.16 -11.54 -6.65
CA ASN A 195 4.86 -11.52 -5.99
C ASN A 195 4.45 -10.08 -5.69
N TYR A 196 3.45 -9.57 -6.41
CA TYR A 196 3.03 -8.17 -6.32
C TYR A 196 2.14 -7.89 -5.10
N ARG A 197 2.15 -6.64 -4.66
CA ARG A 197 1.31 -6.14 -3.57
C ARG A 197 -0.01 -5.63 -4.13
N ILE A 198 -1.07 -5.81 -3.34
CA ILE A 198 -2.36 -5.18 -3.62
C ILE A 198 -2.30 -3.76 -3.05
N ASP A 199 -2.02 -2.80 -3.92
CA ASP A 199 -1.76 -1.40 -3.56
C ASP A 199 -3.04 -0.56 -3.39
N ALA A 200 -4.14 -1.01 -3.98
CA ALA A 200 -5.48 -0.42 -3.92
C ALA A 200 -6.51 -1.55 -3.75
N PRO A 201 -7.69 -1.30 -3.15
CA PRO A 201 -8.70 -2.35 -3.00
C PRO A 201 -9.25 -2.71 -4.39
N LEU A 202 -9.16 -4.00 -4.76
CA LEU A 202 -9.69 -4.49 -6.04
C LEU A 202 -10.98 -5.27 -5.80
N ALA A 203 -11.94 -5.09 -6.69
CA ALA A 203 -13.20 -5.85 -6.67
C ALA A 203 -13.60 -6.20 -8.11
N PHE A 204 -13.78 -7.49 -8.36
CA PHE A 204 -14.21 -8.06 -9.64
C PHE A 204 -15.53 -8.80 -9.43
N THR A 205 -16.30 -8.96 -10.50
CA THR A 205 -17.61 -9.66 -10.47
C THR A 205 -17.66 -10.75 -11.54
N GLY A 206 -18.50 -11.76 -11.31
CA GLY A 206 -18.71 -12.86 -12.26
C GLY A 206 -17.98 -14.14 -11.85
N SER A 207 -17.61 -14.96 -12.84
CA SER A 207 -16.99 -16.25 -12.59
C SER A 207 -15.55 -16.11 -12.09
N PHE A 208 -15.07 -17.13 -11.37
CA PHE A 208 -13.67 -17.23 -10.94
C PHE A 208 -12.67 -17.03 -12.09
N ARG A 209 -12.95 -17.61 -13.27
CA ARG A 209 -12.12 -17.44 -14.48
C ARG A 209 -12.13 -16.00 -15.01
N SER A 210 -13.26 -15.30 -14.97
CA SER A 210 -13.32 -13.87 -15.36
C SER A 210 -12.53 -13.01 -14.38
N ALA A 211 -12.74 -13.17 -13.08
CA ALA A 211 -12.04 -12.40 -12.06
C ALA A 211 -10.51 -12.60 -12.10
N ILE A 212 -10.04 -13.81 -12.40
CA ILE A 212 -8.61 -14.07 -12.67
C ILE A 212 -8.15 -13.34 -13.92
N ASN A 213 -8.87 -13.48 -15.05
CA ASN A 213 -8.52 -12.82 -16.30
C ASN A 213 -8.37 -11.29 -16.12
N ASP A 214 -9.35 -10.66 -15.48
CA ASP A 214 -9.40 -9.21 -15.29
C ASP A 214 -8.29 -8.73 -14.32
N LEU A 215 -7.98 -9.53 -13.31
CA LEU A 215 -6.86 -9.30 -12.39
C LEU A 215 -5.51 -9.39 -13.10
N PHE A 216 -5.29 -10.38 -13.96
CA PHE A 216 -4.03 -10.51 -14.70
C PHE A 216 -3.88 -9.49 -15.84
N ILE A 217 -4.98 -9.02 -16.44
CA ILE A 217 -4.97 -7.84 -17.33
C ILE A 217 -4.47 -6.60 -16.60
N LEU A 218 -4.95 -6.34 -15.37
CA LEU A 218 -4.51 -5.19 -14.55
C LEU A 218 -2.99 -5.22 -14.27
N TYR A 219 -2.41 -6.42 -14.05
CA TYR A 219 -0.98 -6.60 -13.83
C TYR A 219 -0.17 -6.85 -15.11
N GLY A 220 -0.79 -6.85 -16.30
CA GLY A 220 -0.12 -7.18 -17.57
C GLY A 220 0.95 -6.17 -18.01
N THR A 221 0.90 -4.93 -17.50
CA THR A 221 1.92 -3.88 -17.73
C THR A 221 2.95 -3.75 -16.61
N ALA A 222 2.98 -4.73 -15.69
CA ALA A 222 4.00 -4.81 -14.66
C ALA A 222 5.41 -4.96 -15.26
N SER A 223 6.44 -4.56 -14.49
CA SER A 223 7.86 -4.70 -14.88
C SER A 223 8.28 -6.15 -15.10
N THR A 224 7.52 -7.11 -14.57
CA THR A 224 7.58 -8.53 -14.93
C THR A 224 6.14 -9.00 -15.10
N PRO A 225 5.62 -9.06 -16.33
CA PRO A 225 4.28 -9.58 -16.58
C PRO A 225 4.13 -10.97 -15.98
N LEU A 226 2.97 -11.22 -15.36
CA LEU A 226 2.62 -12.54 -14.85
C LEU A 226 1.52 -13.11 -15.73
N TYR A 227 1.60 -14.41 -16.00
CA TYR A 227 0.67 -15.15 -16.82
C TYR A 227 -0.07 -16.17 -15.96
N ALA A 228 -1.35 -16.40 -16.28
CA ALA A 228 -2.20 -17.31 -15.54
C ALA A 228 -2.90 -18.31 -16.48
N ALA A 229 -2.89 -19.58 -16.10
CA ALA A 229 -3.58 -20.65 -16.83
C ALA A 229 -4.42 -21.49 -15.88
N THR A 230 -5.70 -21.71 -16.24
CA THR A 230 -6.62 -22.57 -15.49
C THR A 230 -6.67 -23.96 -16.12
N GLN A 231 -6.17 -24.98 -15.42
CA GLN A 231 -6.27 -26.38 -15.81
C GLN A 231 -7.44 -27.04 -15.08
N SER A 232 -8.65 -26.91 -15.64
CA SER A 232 -9.90 -27.34 -15.02
C SER A 232 -9.97 -28.84 -14.72
N ALA A 233 -9.34 -29.68 -15.53
CA ALA A 233 -9.30 -31.13 -15.31
C ALA A 233 -8.48 -31.55 -14.08
N GLN A 234 -7.55 -30.69 -13.63
CA GLN A 234 -6.70 -30.93 -12.46
C GLN A 234 -7.02 -29.99 -11.28
N CYS A 235 -7.97 -29.07 -11.46
CA CYS A 235 -8.32 -28.03 -10.50
C CYS A 235 -7.13 -27.11 -10.13
N VAL A 236 -6.23 -26.83 -11.09
CA VAL A 236 -5.03 -26.01 -10.85
C VAL A 236 -5.15 -24.66 -11.55
N LEU A 237 -4.93 -23.58 -10.79
CA LEU A 237 -4.53 -22.28 -11.32
C LEU A 237 -3.00 -22.22 -11.29
N LEU A 238 -2.39 -22.24 -12.48
CA LEU A 238 -0.95 -22.03 -12.64
C LEU A 238 -0.67 -20.53 -12.83
N VAL A 239 0.33 -20.01 -12.11
CA VAL A 239 0.87 -18.65 -12.28
C VAL A 239 2.38 -18.71 -12.47
N ASP A 240 2.87 -18.07 -13.52
CA ASP A 240 4.28 -18.05 -13.92
C ASP A 240 4.67 -16.64 -14.43
N ASP A 241 5.96 -16.32 -14.46
CA ASP A 241 6.50 -15.09 -15.09
C ASP A 241 6.96 -15.33 -16.55
N LYS A 242 6.86 -16.57 -17.01
CA LYS A 242 7.11 -16.96 -18.40
C LYS A 242 5.80 -17.05 -19.15
N GLU A 243 5.81 -16.56 -20.39
CA GLU A 243 4.70 -16.72 -21.32
C GLU A 243 4.44 -18.21 -21.59
N PRO A 244 3.18 -18.69 -21.48
CA PRO A 244 2.82 -20.05 -21.85
C PRO A 244 3.13 -20.31 -23.33
N ARG A 245 3.90 -21.35 -23.61
CA ARG A 245 4.16 -21.86 -24.97
C ARG A 245 3.15 -22.93 -25.37
#